data_AF-A0A7Y0GF85-F1
#
_entry.id   AF-A0A7Y0GF85-F1
#
_cell.length_a   1.000
_cell.length_b   1.000
_cell.length_c   1.000
_cell.angle_alpha   90.00
_cell.angle_beta   90.00
_cell.angle_gamma   90.00
#
_symmetry.space_group_name_H-M   'P 1'
#
loop_
_entity.id
_entity.type
_entity.pdbx_description
1 polymer ?
#
loop_
_entity_poly.entity_id
_entity_poly.type
_entity_poly.pdbx_seq_one_letter_code
_entity_poly.pdbx_strand_id
1 'polypeptide(L)'
;MQKNGRLSVAGFTLIELVVVISIIGLLLSLAAPRYFASIERGKESVQQQNIYSLRDAIDKFFGDNGRYPETLEELVSKRYLRAMPVDPFTQQTDWIAVPPPDETMTGVYDIKSAMNKEEDRDVGKKSP
;
A
#
# COMPACT_ATOMS: atom_id res chain seq x y z
N MET A 1 -70.15 2.29 15.28
CA MET A 1 -69.46 1.28 16.11
C MET A 1 -68.03 1.12 15.60
N GLN A 2 -67.06 1.90 16.10
CA GLN A 2 -65.65 1.82 15.69
C GLN A 2 -64.87 0.95 16.70
N LYS A 3 -64.30 -0.17 16.23
CA LYS A 3 -63.40 -1.01 17.02
C LYS A 3 -61.96 -0.59 16.71
N ASN A 4 -61.37 0.25 17.56
CA ASN A 4 -59.97 0.65 17.44
C ASN A 4 -59.09 -0.49 17.98
N GLY A 5 -58.54 -1.30 17.08
CA GLY A 5 -57.55 -2.32 17.43
C GLY A 5 -56.24 -1.66 17.84
N ARG A 6 -55.92 -1.66 19.14
CA ARG A 6 -54.61 -1.26 19.63
C ARG A 6 -53.62 -2.35 19.21
N LEU A 7 -52.76 -2.04 18.24
CA LEU A 7 -51.58 -2.85 17.93
C LEU A 7 -50.70 -2.86 19.18
N SER A 8 -50.57 -4.01 19.83
CA SER A 8 -49.66 -4.18 20.96
C SER A 8 -48.23 -4.05 20.45
N VAL A 9 -47.52 -3.04 20.92
CA VAL A 9 -46.07 -2.95 20.71
C VAL A 9 -45.41 -4.05 21.53
N ALA A 10 -44.86 -5.06 20.86
CA ALA A 10 -44.06 -6.09 21.52
C ALA A 10 -42.76 -5.45 22.03
N GLY A 11 -42.42 -5.70 23.30
CA GLY A 11 -41.18 -5.20 23.91
C GLY A 11 -39.97 -6.07 23.54
N PHE A 12 -38.84 -5.43 23.26
CA PHE A 12 -37.55 -6.09 23.03
C PHE A 12 -36.94 -6.53 24.36
N THR A 13 -36.31 -7.70 24.42
CA THR A 13 -35.65 -8.16 25.66
C THR A 13 -34.16 -7.79 25.66
N LEU A 14 -33.59 -7.52 26.84
CA LEU A 14 -32.15 -7.28 26.99
C LEU A 14 -31.31 -8.49 26.53
N ILE A 15 -31.80 -9.70 26.79
CA ILE A 15 -31.10 -10.95 26.42
C ILE A 15 -31.00 -11.11 24.89
N GLU A 16 -32.03 -10.69 24.15
CA GLU A 16 -32.04 -10.74 22.69
C GLU A 16 -30.95 -9.85 22.09
N LEU A 17 -30.76 -8.65 22.63
CA LEU A 17 -29.66 -7.78 22.22
C LEU A 17 -28.29 -8.37 22.57
N VAL A 18 -28.14 -8.97 23.76
CA VAL A 18 -26.88 -9.59 24.20
C VAL A 18 -26.47 -10.75 23.30
N VAL A 19 -27.42 -11.61 22.92
CA VAL A 19 -27.15 -12.73 22.01
C VAL A 19 -26.74 -12.22 20.62
N VAL A 20 -27.40 -11.19 20.11
CA VAL A 20 -27.07 -10.58 18.81
C VAL A 20 -25.65 -10.00 18.79
N ILE A 21 -25.29 -9.18 19.77
CA ILE A 21 -23.93 -8.60 19.81
C ILE A 21 -22.86 -9.67 20.05
N SER A 22 -23.19 -10.76 20.74
CA SER A 22 -22.30 -11.88 20.97
C SER A 22 -22.02 -12.64 19.67
N ILE A 23 -23.04 -12.89 18.85
CA ILE A 23 -22.87 -13.50 17.52
C ILE A 23 -22.09 -12.56 16.60
N ILE A 24 -22.38 -11.25 16.60
CA ILE A 24 -21.63 -10.26 15.81
C ILE A 24 -20.15 -10.25 16.23
N GLY A 25 -19.86 -10.20 17.53
CA GLY A 25 -18.50 -10.23 18.05
C GLY A 25 -17.74 -11.50 17.65
N LEU A 26 -18.40 -12.66 17.71
CA LEU A 26 -17.84 -13.94 17.27
C LEU A 26 -17.49 -13.92 15.78
N LEU A 27 -18.39 -13.41 14.93
CA LEU A 27 -18.13 -13.29 13.50
C LEU A 27 -17.00 -12.31 13.20
N LEU A 28 -16.98 -11.15 13.86
CA LEU A 28 -15.94 -10.14 13.70
C LEU A 28 -14.56 -10.67 14.09
N SER A 29 -14.47 -11.49 15.13
CA SER A 29 -13.21 -12.14 15.55
C SER A 29 -12.58 -12.97 14.41
N LEU A 30 -13.40 -13.63 13.59
CA LEU A 30 -12.94 -14.41 12.45
C LEU A 30 -12.77 -13.56 11.17
N ALA A 31 -13.61 -12.55 10.98
CA ALA A 31 -13.62 -11.73 9.77
C ALA A 31 -12.52 -10.67 9.75
N ALA A 32 -12.26 -10.01 10.88
CA ALA A 32 -11.30 -8.91 10.99
C ALA A 32 -9.87 -9.27 10.52
N PRO A 33 -9.22 -10.36 10.98
CA PRO A 33 -7.85 -10.67 10.54
C PRO A 33 -7.78 -10.98 9.04
N ARG A 34 -8.81 -11.64 8.49
CA ARG A 34 -8.87 -11.94 7.05
C ARG A 34 -9.03 -10.68 6.21
N TYR A 35 -9.84 -9.74 6.67
CA TYR A 35 -10.01 -8.45 6.03
C TYR A 35 -8.70 -7.67 5.98
N PHE A 36 -8.01 -7.53 7.13
CA PHE A 36 -6.72 -6.83 7.17
C PHE A 36 -5.65 -7.50 6.30
N ALA A 37 -5.55 -8.83 6.31
CA ALA A 37 -4.63 -9.56 5.43
C ALA A 37 -4.95 -9.39 3.93
N SER A 38 -6.22 -9.17 3.57
CA SER A 38 -6.60 -8.88 2.18
C SER A 38 -6.17 -7.48 1.75
N ILE A 39 -6.32 -6.49 2.64
CA ILE A 39 -5.88 -5.12 2.39
C ILE A 39 -4.36 -5.07 2.24
N GLU A 40 -3.63 -5.76 3.13
CA GLU A 40 -2.16 -5.79 3.09
C GLU A 40 -1.64 -6.37 1.78
N ARG A 41 -2.16 -7.53 1.35
CA ARG A 41 -1.82 -8.12 0.04
C ARG A 41 -2.15 -7.22 -1.14
N GLY A 42 -3.25 -6.45 -1.04
CA GLY A 42 -3.60 -5.45 -2.04
C GLY A 42 -2.56 -4.33 -2.12
N LYS A 43 -2.11 -3.82 -0.98
CA LYS A 43 -1.04 -2.81 -0.91
C LYS A 43 0.28 -3.34 -1.46
N GLU A 44 0.68 -4.57 -1.10
CA GLU A 44 1.88 -5.22 -1.65
C GLU A 44 1.83 -5.32 -3.18
N SER A 45 0.69 -5.75 -3.73
CA SER A 45 0.51 -5.86 -5.19
C SER A 45 0.62 -4.50 -5.89
N VAL A 46 0.02 -3.44 -5.31
CA VAL A 46 0.14 -2.07 -5.83
C VAL A 46 1.59 -1.58 -5.74
N GLN A 47 2.29 -1.86 -4.64
CA GLN A 47 3.68 -1.45 -4.48
C GLN A 47 4.59 -2.13 -5.51
N GLN A 48 4.42 -3.43 -5.73
CA GLN A 48 5.17 -4.17 -6.76
C GLN A 48 4.90 -3.60 -8.16
N GLN A 49 3.64 -3.29 -8.47
CA GLN A 49 3.27 -2.67 -9.75
C GLN A 49 3.89 -1.28 -9.92
N ASN A 50 3.91 -0.47 -8.86
CA ASN A 50 4.52 0.86 -8.88
C ASN A 50 6.03 0.77 -9.13
N ILE A 51 6.73 -0.13 -8.43
CA ILE A 51 8.17 -0.35 -8.63
C ILE A 51 8.46 -0.81 -10.05
N TYR A 52 7.68 -1.78 -10.55
CA TYR A 52 7.84 -2.28 -11.92
C TYR A 52 7.65 -1.17 -12.96
N SER A 53 6.61 -0.34 -12.80
CA SER A 53 6.31 0.76 -13.72
C SER A 53 7.39 1.85 -13.71
N LEU A 54 7.98 2.13 -12.55
CA LEU A 54 9.10 3.07 -12.42
C LEU A 54 10.37 2.54 -13.08
N ARG A 55 10.72 1.27 -12.86
CA ARG A 55 11.88 0.62 -13.52
C ARG A 55 11.74 0.61 -15.03
N ASP A 56 10.58 0.22 -15.54
CA ASP A 56 10.27 0.27 -16.98
C ASP A 56 10.41 1.69 -17.56
N ALA A 57 10.01 2.72 -16.80
CA ALA A 57 10.21 4.11 -17.22
C ALA A 57 11.69 4.53 -17.23
N ILE A 58 12.49 4.08 -16.25
CA ILE A 58 13.94 4.32 -16.19
C ILE A 58 14.63 3.64 -17.39
N ASP A 59 14.30 2.38 -17.67
CA ASP A 59 14.89 1.61 -18.76
C ASP A 59 14.57 2.24 -20.13
N LYS A 60 13.33 2.70 -20.31
CA LYS A 60 12.91 3.45 -21.52
C LYS A 60 13.68 4.76 -21.65
N PHE A 61 13.83 5.51 -20.55
CA PHE A 61 14.61 6.75 -20.55
C PHE A 61 16.06 6.50 -20.96
N PHE A 62 16.68 5.45 -20.42
CA PHE A 62 18.03 5.04 -20.77
C PHE A 62 18.14 4.63 -22.24
N GLY A 63 17.18 3.85 -22.75
CA GLY A 63 17.14 3.43 -24.15
C GLY A 63 17.07 4.60 -25.14
N ASP A 64 16.36 5.68 -24.79
CA ASP A 64 16.20 6.85 -25.65
C ASP A 64 17.33 7.87 -25.52
N ASN A 65 17.88 8.06 -24.32
CA ASN A 65 18.83 9.15 -24.02
C ASN A 65 20.27 8.67 -23.82
N GLY A 66 20.50 7.36 -23.71
CA GLY A 66 21.82 6.77 -23.46
C GLY A 66 22.41 7.09 -22.07
N ARG A 67 21.60 7.64 -21.15
CA ARG A 67 21.96 7.94 -19.76
C ARG A 67 20.79 7.66 -18.83
N TYR A 68 21.08 7.43 -17.56
CA TYR A 68 20.03 7.34 -16.54
C TYR A 68 19.47 8.74 -16.22
N PRO A 69 18.22 8.81 -15.73
CA PRO A 69 17.66 10.08 -15.26
C PRO A 69 18.42 10.56 -14.02
N GLU A 70 18.65 11.87 -13.89
CA GLU A 70 19.34 12.43 -12.72
C GLU A 70 18.44 12.43 -11.48
N THR A 71 17.14 12.66 -11.69
CA THR A 71 16.12 12.62 -10.65
C THR A 71 14.85 11.92 -11.18
N LEU A 72 14.02 11.40 -10.27
CA LEU A 72 12.78 10.71 -10.66
C LEU A 72 11.74 11.67 -11.26
N GLU A 73 11.80 12.95 -10.90
CA GLU A 73 10.95 14.01 -11.47
C GLU A 73 11.22 14.19 -12.97
N GLU A 74 12.44 13.90 -13.42
CA GLU A 74 12.80 13.95 -14.84
C GLU A 74 11.89 13.02 -15.67
N LEU A 75 11.57 11.83 -15.16
CA LEU A 75 10.68 10.86 -15.81
C LEU A 75 9.26 11.40 -16.02
N VAL A 76 8.75 12.21 -15.09
CA VAL A 76 7.43 12.84 -15.19
C VAL A 76 7.47 14.03 -16.16
N SER A 77 8.52 14.84 -16.08
CA SER A 77 8.71 16.01 -16.94
C SER A 77 8.85 15.61 -18.42
N LYS A 78 9.57 14.52 -18.68
CA LYS A 78 9.83 13.94 -20.00
C LYS A 78 8.76 12.96 -20.47
N ARG A 79 7.67 12.81 -19.70
CA ARG A 79 6.48 12.00 -20.03
C ARG A 79 6.70 10.49 -20.14
N TYR A 80 7.78 9.95 -19.55
CA TYR A 80 7.94 8.51 -19.33
C TYR A 80 6.97 8.01 -18.25
N LEU A 81 6.63 8.89 -17.29
CA LEU A 81 5.56 8.68 -16.32
C LEU A 81 4.52 9.81 -16.41
N ARG A 82 3.25 9.46 -16.19
CA ARG A 82 2.17 10.47 -16.12
C ARG A 82 2.22 11.27 -14.82
N ALA A 83 2.55 10.60 -13.73
CA ALA A 83 2.73 11.17 -12.40
C ALA A 83 3.59 10.21 -11.57
N MET A 84 4.19 10.69 -10.49
CA MET A 84 4.89 9.82 -9.54
C MET A 84 3.87 8.91 -8.83
N PRO A 85 4.09 7.59 -8.82
CA PRO A 85 3.22 6.69 -8.07
C PRO A 85 3.40 6.90 -6.56
N VAL A 86 2.30 6.79 -5.83
CA VAL A 86 2.27 6.94 -4.37
C VAL A 86 2.52 5.58 -3.71
N ASP A 87 3.32 5.55 -2.66
CA ASP A 87 3.54 4.34 -1.88
C ASP A 87 2.27 3.98 -1.07
N PRO A 88 1.72 2.76 -1.21
CA PRO A 88 0.46 2.36 -0.57
C PRO A 88 0.55 2.15 0.96
N PHE A 89 1.76 2.14 1.54
CA PHE A 89 1.99 1.99 2.98
C PHE A 89 2.20 3.33 3.67
N THR A 90 2.97 4.24 3.06
CA THR A 90 3.30 5.55 3.66
C THR A 90 2.44 6.69 3.12
N GLN A 91 1.74 6.47 2.00
CA GLN A 91 1.01 7.50 1.24
C GLN A 91 1.90 8.67 0.78
N GLN A 92 3.20 8.45 0.70
CA GLN A 92 4.19 9.43 0.27
C GLN A 92 4.79 9.01 -1.08
N THR A 93 5.40 9.96 -1.79
CA THR A 93 6.09 9.73 -3.08
C THR A 93 7.60 9.61 -2.95
N ASP A 94 8.11 9.44 -1.72
CA ASP A 94 9.54 9.32 -1.44
C ASP A 94 10.06 7.92 -1.78
N TRP A 95 10.42 7.74 -3.04
CA TRP A 95 11.17 6.58 -3.52
C TRP A 95 12.67 6.84 -3.35
N ILE A 96 13.39 5.91 -2.72
CA ILE A 96 14.83 6.03 -2.54
C ILE A 96 15.51 5.62 -3.84
N ALA A 97 16.10 6.59 -4.53
CA ALA A 97 16.95 6.36 -5.67
C ALA A 97 18.25 5.63 -5.26
N VAL A 98 18.57 4.56 -5.99
CA VAL A 98 19.82 3.81 -5.86
C VAL A 98 20.68 4.09 -7.09
N PRO A 99 21.93 4.55 -6.92
CA PRO A 99 22.82 4.82 -8.05
C PRO A 99 23.26 3.53 -8.76
N PRO A 100 23.66 3.60 -10.04
CA PRO A 100 24.23 2.48 -10.76
C PRO A 100 25.42 1.85 -10.01
N PRO A 101 25.61 0.51 -10.07
CA PRO A 101 26.78 -0.16 -9.50
C PRO A 101 28.11 0.21 -10.16
N ASP A 102 28.06 0.77 -11.37
CA ASP A 102 29.22 1.17 -12.16
C ASP A 102 29.55 2.64 -11.90
N GLU A 103 30.76 2.91 -11.39
CA GLU A 103 31.24 4.26 -11.07
C GLU A 103 31.31 5.19 -12.30
N THR A 104 31.26 4.63 -13.52
CA THR A 104 31.29 5.42 -14.76
C THR A 104 29.91 5.99 -15.15
N MET A 105 28.83 5.49 -14.56
CA MET A 105 27.46 5.90 -14.87
C MET A 105 26.85 6.68 -13.71
N THR A 106 26.25 7.84 -14.00
CA THR A 106 25.56 8.69 -13.03
C THR A 106 24.05 8.65 -13.23
N GLY A 107 23.28 8.80 -12.15
CA GLY A 107 21.81 8.89 -12.18
C GLY A 107 21.11 7.87 -11.29
N VAL A 108 19.80 7.69 -11.50
CA VAL A 108 18.96 6.74 -10.79
C VAL A 108 18.85 5.45 -11.60
N TYR A 109 19.49 4.38 -11.12
CA TYR A 109 19.46 3.05 -11.74
C TYR A 109 18.30 2.21 -11.22
N ASP A 110 18.09 2.23 -9.91
CA ASP A 110 17.03 1.47 -9.25
C ASP A 110 16.33 2.32 -8.19
N ILE A 111 15.18 1.84 -7.75
CA ILE A 111 14.33 2.48 -6.75
C ILE A 111 13.97 1.47 -5.66
N LYS A 112 14.06 1.90 -4.41
CA LYS A 112 13.57 1.13 -3.26
C LYS A 112 12.50 1.92 -2.52
N SER A 113 11.45 1.25 -2.04
CA SER A 113 10.50 1.88 -1.12
C SER A 113 11.20 2.21 0.19
N ALA A 114 10.86 3.36 0.78
CA ALA A 114 11.40 3.84 2.05
C ALA A 114 11.22 2.84 3.21
N MET A 115 10.19 1.98 3.17
CA MET A 115 9.94 0.96 4.20
C MET A 115 11.07 -0.07 4.29
N ASN A 116 11.73 -0.39 3.17
CA ASN A 116 12.79 -1.41 3.12
C ASN A 116 14.14 -0.91 3.66
N LYS A 117 14.25 0.39 4.01
CA LYS A 117 15.46 0.98 4.58
C LYS A 117 15.65 0.61 6.06
N GLU A 118 14.60 0.20 6.75
CA GLU A 118 14.66 -0.16 8.17
C GLU A 118 15.10 -1.61 8.42
N GLU A 119 14.83 -2.53 7.49
CA GLU A 119 15.28 -3.93 7.58
C GLU A 119 16.81 -4.06 7.44
N ASP A 120 17.43 -3.25 6.57
CA ASP A 120 18.88 -3.28 6.34
C ASP A 120 19.71 -2.62 7.47
N ARG A 121 19.07 -1.82 8.35
CA ARG A 121 19.76 -1.23 9.52
C ARG A 121 19.95 -2.21 10.67
N ASP A 122 19.15 -3.28 10.73
CA ASP A 122 19.25 -4.28 11.80
C ASP A 122 20.18 -5.46 11.44
N VAL A 123 20.48 -5.66 10.15
CA VAL A 123 21.43 -6.69 9.70
C VAL A 123 22.88 -6.29 9.99
N GLY A 124 23.20 -4.99 9.97
CA GLY A 124 24.54 -4.46 10.24
C GLY A 124 24.98 -4.44 11.73
N LYS A 125 24.12 -4.81 12.68
CA LYS A 125 24.43 -4.80 14.13
C LYS A 125 24.64 -6.18 14.76
N LYS A 126 24.56 -7.26 13.99
CA LYS A 126 24.91 -8.61 14.44
C LYS A 126 26.11 -9.13 13.68
N SER A 127 27.28 -8.66 14.07
CA SER A 127 28.51 -9.44 13.96
C SER A 127 29.36 -9.16 15.21
N PRO A 128 29.68 -10.19 16.02
CA PRO A 128 30.59 -10.05 17.16
C PRO A 128 32.04 -9.77 16.71
#